data_AF-D8JSY4-F1
#
_entry.id   AF-D8JSY4-F1
#
_cell.length_a   1.000
_cell.length_b   1.000
_cell.length_c   1.000
_cell.angle_alpha   90.00
_cell.angle_beta   90.00
_cell.angle_gamma   90.00
#
_symmetry.space_group_name_H-M   'P 1'
#
loop_
_entity.id
_entity.type
_entity.pdbx_description
1 polymer ?
#
loop_
_entity_poly.entity_id
_entity_poly.type
_entity_poly.pdbx_seq_one_letter_code
_entity_poly.pdbx_strand_id
1 'polypeptide(L)'
;MIAALATCFELAGCAGAPDPAFAQQRGLKCVDDSNVCISQRKMVFDSYMADKSRAWMKQPAGPHEYASGVRLMAYSKMRKDLSCEQLAHAKEEADRGPASLSGGSYVGLTTAQVARGAMLAREVSRELANEMARRCR
;
A
#
# COMPACT_ATOMS: atom_id res chain seq x y z
N MET A 1 -49.22 1.65 39.45
CA MET A 1 -49.47 2.70 38.44
C MET A 1 -48.14 3.08 37.81
N ILE A 2 -48.18 3.38 36.51
CA ILE A 2 -47.08 3.52 35.56
C ILE A 2 -46.18 4.73 35.91
N ALA A 3 -44.86 4.58 35.80
CA ALA A 3 -43.96 5.71 35.57
C ALA A 3 -42.94 5.31 34.50
N ALA A 4 -42.99 6.04 33.39
CA ALA A 4 -42.30 5.78 32.14
C ALA A 4 -41.11 6.74 31.96
N LEU A 5 -40.23 6.36 31.03
CA LEU A 5 -39.36 7.22 30.20
C LEU A 5 -38.13 7.86 30.85
N ALA A 6 -36.95 7.46 30.37
CA ALA A 6 -36.12 8.33 29.53
C ALA A 6 -34.95 7.53 28.92
N THR A 7 -35.18 6.99 27.73
CA THR A 7 -34.14 6.52 26.81
C THR A 7 -33.49 7.74 26.17
N CYS A 8 -32.27 8.08 26.60
CA CYS A 8 -31.38 8.95 25.82
C CYS A 8 -30.61 8.07 24.84
N PHE A 9 -31.18 7.90 23.64
CA PHE A 9 -30.40 7.49 22.47
C PHE A 9 -29.59 8.70 22.03
N GLU A 10 -28.29 8.71 22.34
CA GLU A 10 -27.36 9.63 21.72
C GLU A 10 -27.23 9.26 20.24
N LEU A 11 -27.88 10.05 19.38
CA LEU A 11 -27.60 10.08 17.95
C LEU A 11 -26.21 10.71 17.77
N ALA A 12 -25.15 9.91 17.94
CA ALA A 12 -23.84 10.24 17.42
C ALA A 12 -23.96 10.22 15.88
N GLY A 13 -24.06 11.42 15.30
CA GLY A 13 -24.05 11.60 13.85
C GLY A 13 -22.79 10.97 13.25
N CYS A 14 -22.97 10.08 12.26
CA CYS A 14 -21.91 9.61 11.39
C CYS A 14 -21.43 10.75 10.48
N ALA A 15 -20.70 11.72 11.04
CA ALA A 15 -19.69 12.42 10.27
C ALA A 15 -18.56 11.42 10.04
N GLY A 16 -18.77 10.53 9.06
CA GLY A 16 -17.85 9.47 8.72
C GLY A 16 -16.50 10.08 8.37
N ALA A 17 -15.52 9.92 9.25
CA ALA A 17 -14.13 9.98 8.83
C ALA A 17 -14.01 9.04 7.62
N PRO A 18 -13.38 9.48 6.51
CA PRO A 18 -13.20 8.62 5.36
C PRO A 18 -12.57 7.32 5.84
N ASP A 19 -13.23 6.19 5.56
CA ASP A 19 -12.73 4.87 5.93
C ASP A 19 -11.25 4.80 5.51
N PRO A 20 -10.33 4.51 6.45
CA PRO A 20 -8.90 4.43 6.16
C PRO A 20 -8.61 3.54 4.95
N ALA A 21 -9.36 2.45 4.77
CA ALA A 21 -9.25 1.57 3.63
C ALA A 21 -9.59 2.28 2.30
N PHE A 22 -10.62 3.15 2.31
CA PHE A 22 -11.07 3.90 1.14
C PHE A 22 -10.14 5.07 0.79
N ALA A 23 -9.57 5.74 1.80
CA ALA A 23 -8.52 6.74 1.60
C ALA A 23 -7.23 6.11 1.05
N GLN A 24 -6.90 4.92 1.55
CA GLN A 24 -5.73 4.15 1.13
C GLN A 24 -5.85 3.65 -0.32
N GLN A 25 -7.03 3.15 -0.71
CA GLN A 25 -7.29 2.76 -2.10
C GLN A 25 -7.21 3.93 -3.07
N ARG A 26 -7.66 5.14 -2.69
CA ARG A 26 -7.52 6.33 -3.54
C ARG A 26 -6.05 6.72 -3.75
N GLY A 27 -5.25 6.74 -2.70
CA GLY A 27 -3.84 7.10 -2.82
C GLY A 27 -3.00 6.11 -3.63
N LEU A 28 -3.43 4.85 -3.73
CA LEU A 28 -2.78 3.83 -4.56
C LEU A 28 -3.23 3.87 -6.03
N LYS A 29 -4.38 4.48 -6.35
CA LYS A 29 -4.87 4.65 -7.72
C LYS A 29 -4.39 5.92 -8.40
N CYS A 30 -3.83 6.86 -7.63
CA CYS A 30 -3.28 8.11 -8.14
C CYS A 30 -1.81 7.91 -8.56
N VAL A 31 -1.52 7.89 -9.87
CA VAL A 31 -0.21 7.50 -10.42
C VAL A 31 0.46 8.58 -11.28
N ASP A 32 -0.17 9.74 -11.43
CA ASP A 32 0.46 10.89 -12.09
C ASP A 32 1.35 11.71 -11.14
N ASP A 33 2.07 12.67 -11.71
CA ASP A 33 3.01 13.53 -11.00
C ASP A 33 2.38 14.87 -10.58
N SER A 34 1.05 14.98 -10.59
CA SER A 34 0.37 16.13 -9.99
C SER A 34 0.61 16.18 -8.48
N ASN A 35 0.62 17.40 -7.93
CA ASN A 35 0.75 17.61 -6.48
C ASN A 35 -0.33 16.86 -5.68
N VAL A 36 -1.52 16.68 -6.27
CA VAL A 36 -2.61 15.91 -5.66
C VAL A 36 -2.22 14.44 -5.53
N CYS A 37 -1.78 13.80 -6.62
CA CYS A 37 -1.36 12.40 -6.57
C CYS A 37 -0.13 12.17 -5.70
N ILE A 38 0.84 13.08 -5.73
CA ILE A 38 2.03 13.00 -4.87
C ILE A 38 1.61 13.06 -3.39
N SER A 39 0.74 13.99 -3.01
CA SER A 39 0.26 14.14 -1.63
C SER A 39 -0.51 12.90 -1.17
N GLN A 40 -1.38 12.35 -2.01
CA GLN A 40 -2.14 11.14 -1.68
C GLN A 40 -1.24 9.91 -1.52
N ARG A 41 -0.28 9.72 -2.45
CA ARG A 41 0.72 8.65 -2.34
C ARG A 41 1.56 8.77 -1.07
N LYS A 42 1.95 10.00 -0.71
CA LYS A 42 2.67 10.27 0.54
C LYS A 42 1.85 9.90 1.77
N MET A 43 0.57 10.26 1.83
CA MET A 43 -0.29 9.89 2.96
C MET A 43 -0.38 8.36 3.14
N VAL A 44 -0.50 7.61 2.06
CA VAL A 44 -0.52 6.13 2.12
C VAL A 44 0.84 5.56 2.51
N PHE A 45 1.93 6.14 2.01
CA PHE A 45 3.26 5.74 2.45
C PHE A 45 3.43 5.95 3.95
N ASP A 46 3.05 7.13 4.45
CA ASP A 46 3.15 7.48 5.86
C ASP A 46 2.27 6.56 6.73
N SER A 47 1.09 6.16 6.25
CA SER A 47 0.23 5.19 6.95
C SER A 47 0.86 3.79 7.02
N TYR A 48 1.53 3.32 5.97
CA TYR A 48 2.30 2.08 6.00
C TYR A 48 3.45 2.12 7.01
N MET A 49 4.14 3.26 7.12
CA MET A 49 5.23 3.43 8.09
C MET A 49 4.73 3.48 9.53
N ALA A 50 3.52 4.00 9.74
CA ALA A 50 2.88 4.09 11.04
C ALA A 50 2.31 2.75 11.53
N ASP A 51 1.82 1.89 10.61
CA ASP A 51 1.25 0.59 10.95
C ASP A 51 2.31 -0.42 11.44
N LYS A 52 2.35 -0.62 12.76
CA LYS A 52 3.25 -1.60 13.41
C LYS A 52 2.81 -3.05 13.20
N SER A 53 1.52 -3.29 12.96
CA SER A 53 1.01 -4.64 12.66
C SER A 53 1.38 -5.08 11.24
N ARG A 54 1.61 -4.12 10.34
CA ARG A 54 1.90 -4.33 8.92
C ARG A 54 0.82 -5.19 8.25
N ALA A 55 -0.43 -5.06 8.71
CA ALA A 55 -1.55 -5.87 8.23
C ALA A 55 -1.77 -5.68 6.72
N TRP A 56 -1.42 -4.51 6.21
CA TRP A 56 -1.45 -4.20 4.79
C TRP A 56 -0.62 -5.18 3.94
N MET A 57 0.48 -5.74 4.45
CA MET A 57 1.34 -6.68 3.69
C MET A 57 0.56 -7.91 3.21
N LYS A 58 -0.46 -8.33 3.95
CA LYS A 58 -1.31 -9.50 3.61
C LYS A 58 -2.43 -9.16 2.63
N GLN A 59 -2.67 -7.87 2.38
CA GLN A 59 -3.69 -7.44 1.43
C GLN A 59 -3.18 -7.61 -0.01
N PRO A 60 -4.02 -8.06 -0.95
CA PRO A 60 -3.64 -8.18 -2.34
C PRO A 60 -3.32 -6.80 -2.94
N ALA A 61 -2.29 -6.74 -3.79
CA ALA A 61 -1.95 -5.56 -4.56
C ALA A 61 -2.37 -5.74 -6.02
N GLY A 62 -3.07 -4.75 -6.58
CA GLY A 62 -3.44 -4.69 -7.98
C GLY A 62 -2.44 -3.89 -8.83
N PRO A 63 -2.72 -3.74 -10.13
CA PRO A 63 -1.82 -3.05 -11.06
C PRO A 63 -1.57 -1.58 -10.71
N HIS A 64 -2.60 -0.86 -10.23
CA HIS A 64 -2.44 0.54 -9.83
C HIS A 64 -1.58 0.67 -8.57
N GLU A 65 -1.74 -0.24 -7.61
CA GLU A 65 -0.93 -0.30 -6.39
C GLU A 65 0.55 -0.48 -6.73
N TYR A 66 0.88 -1.37 -7.68
CA TYR A 66 2.25 -1.52 -8.19
C TYR A 66 2.73 -0.28 -8.94
N ALA A 67 1.89 0.29 -9.81
CA ALA A 67 2.25 1.46 -10.61
C ALA A 67 2.45 2.73 -9.75
N SER A 68 1.73 2.86 -8.63
CA SER A 68 1.90 3.95 -7.67
C SER A 68 3.29 3.94 -7.01
N GLY A 69 3.89 2.75 -6.89
CA GLY A 69 5.18 2.51 -6.24
C GLY A 69 5.18 2.61 -4.72
N VAL A 70 4.11 3.10 -4.09
CA VAL A 70 4.06 3.40 -2.65
C VAL A 70 4.38 2.18 -1.80
N ARG A 71 3.77 1.04 -2.14
CA ARG A 71 3.92 -0.21 -1.40
C ARG A 71 5.33 -0.80 -1.53
N LEU A 72 5.90 -0.76 -2.73
CA LEU A 72 7.28 -1.19 -2.99
C LEU A 72 8.29 -0.30 -2.26
N MET A 73 8.08 1.02 -2.28
CA MET A 73 8.91 1.97 -1.52
C MET A 73 8.81 1.73 -0.02
N ALA A 74 7.62 1.38 0.49
CA ALA A 74 7.44 1.03 1.90
C ALA A 74 8.27 -0.21 2.27
N TYR A 75 8.26 -1.26 1.44
CA TYR A 75 9.12 -2.43 1.65
C TYR A 75 10.61 -2.07 1.65
N SER A 76 11.07 -1.31 0.65
CA SER A 76 12.46 -0.86 0.60
C SER A 76 12.83 -0.10 1.88
N LYS A 77 12.01 0.85 2.32
CA LYS A 77 12.28 1.68 3.50
C LYS A 77 12.35 0.84 4.78
N MET A 78 11.41 -0.09 4.96
CA MET A 78 11.27 -0.91 6.17
C MET A 78 12.17 -2.14 6.19
N ARG A 79 12.90 -2.45 5.11
CA ARG A 79 13.63 -3.72 4.94
C ARG A 79 14.49 -4.14 6.13
N LYS A 80 15.08 -3.21 6.86
CA LYS A 80 15.92 -3.49 8.04
C LYS A 80 15.11 -3.89 9.27
N ASP A 81 13.84 -3.48 9.32
CA ASP A 81 12.91 -3.71 10.43
C ASP A 81 11.96 -4.90 10.17
N LEU A 82 11.97 -5.48 8.96
CA LEU A 82 11.16 -6.64 8.60
C LEU A 82 11.69 -7.92 9.27
N SER A 83 10.83 -8.86 9.64
CA SER A 83 11.28 -10.22 9.96
C SER A 83 11.75 -10.94 8.67
N CYS A 84 12.44 -12.07 8.79
CA CYS A 84 12.85 -12.85 7.60
C CYS A 84 11.65 -13.37 6.80
N GLU A 85 10.56 -13.75 7.47
CA GLU A 85 9.29 -14.11 6.83
C GLU A 85 8.71 -12.92 6.06
N GLN A 86 8.68 -11.73 6.68
CA GLN A 86 8.18 -10.52 6.05
C GLN A 86 9.05 -10.06 4.88
N LEU A 87 10.38 -10.23 4.97
CA LEU A 87 11.29 -9.98 3.87
C LEU A 87 11.02 -10.92 2.69
N ALA A 88 10.84 -12.22 2.95
CA ALA A 88 10.53 -13.20 1.93
C ALA A 88 9.21 -12.85 1.21
N HIS A 89 8.16 -12.53 1.98
CA HIS A 89 6.87 -12.09 1.45
C HIS A 89 7.01 -10.81 0.61
N ALA A 90 7.69 -9.79 1.13
CA ALA A 90 7.90 -8.53 0.43
C ALA A 90 8.69 -8.74 -0.87
N LYS A 91 9.69 -9.63 -0.85
CA LYS A 91 10.48 -9.98 -2.02
C LYS A 91 9.62 -10.69 -3.06
N GLU A 92 8.82 -11.67 -2.66
CA GLU A 92 7.92 -12.39 -3.56
C GLU A 92 6.91 -11.43 -4.22
N GLU A 93 6.38 -10.48 -3.47
CA GLU A 93 5.52 -9.44 -4.03
C GLU A 93 6.26 -8.56 -5.04
N ALA A 94 7.47 -8.11 -4.72
CA ALA A 94 8.30 -7.33 -5.62
C ALA A 94 8.68 -8.11 -6.90
N ASP A 95 8.93 -9.42 -6.80
CA ASP A 95 9.21 -10.30 -7.94
C ASP A 95 8.01 -10.45 -8.88
N ARG A 96 6.79 -10.45 -8.34
CA ARG A 96 5.55 -10.52 -9.14
C ARG A 96 5.22 -9.20 -9.85
N GLY A 97 5.68 -8.06 -9.32
CA GLY A 97 5.35 -6.71 -9.81
C GLY A 97 5.45 -6.53 -11.33
N PRO A 98 6.58 -6.89 -12.00
CA PRO A 98 6.70 -6.76 -13.44
C PRO A 98 5.64 -7.55 -14.23
N ALA A 99 5.34 -8.78 -13.80
CA ALA A 99 4.32 -9.62 -14.44
C ALA A 99 2.90 -9.07 -14.18
N SER A 100 2.65 -8.57 -12.97
CA SER A 100 1.39 -7.90 -12.60
C SER A 100 1.14 -6.60 -13.38
N LEU A 101 2.17 -6.06 -14.04
CA LEU A 101 2.14 -4.84 -14.85
C LEU A 101 2.30 -5.11 -16.37
N SER A 102 2.52 -6.34 -16.82
CA SER A 102 2.74 -6.67 -18.25
C SER A 102 1.49 -7.17 -18.98
N GLY A 103 0.35 -7.28 -18.30
CA GLY A 103 -0.86 -7.96 -18.79
C GLY A 103 -1.77 -7.18 -19.76
N GLY A 104 -1.46 -5.93 -20.10
CA GLY A 104 -2.22 -5.13 -21.07
C GLY A 104 -2.52 -3.69 -20.62
N SER A 105 -3.32 -2.95 -21.41
CA SER A 105 -3.77 -1.59 -21.10
C SER A 105 -4.64 -1.58 -19.85
N TYR A 106 -4.03 -1.44 -18.67
CA TYR A 106 -4.76 -1.09 -17.46
C TYR A 106 -5.44 0.26 -17.69
N VAL A 107 -6.75 0.30 -17.48
CA VAL A 107 -7.54 1.53 -17.64
C VAL A 107 -6.92 2.62 -16.76
N GLY A 108 -6.45 3.70 -17.40
CA GLY A 108 -5.88 4.85 -16.70
C GLY A 108 -4.38 4.77 -16.35
N LEU A 109 -3.65 3.76 -16.84
CA LEU A 109 -2.17 3.75 -16.77
C LEU A 109 -1.54 3.91 -18.15
N THR A 110 -0.56 4.81 -18.24
CA THR A 110 0.30 4.96 -19.41
C THR A 110 1.40 3.89 -19.44
N THR A 111 1.92 3.58 -20.62
CA THR A 111 3.09 2.69 -20.79
C THR A 111 4.28 3.13 -19.95
N ALA A 112 4.49 4.45 -19.80
CA ALA A 112 5.57 5.00 -18.98
C ALA A 112 5.37 4.72 -17.49
N GLN A 113 4.15 4.83 -16.96
CA GLN A 113 3.83 4.51 -15.56
C GLN A 113 4.02 3.02 -15.28
N VAL A 114 3.55 2.17 -16.20
CA VAL A 114 3.77 0.71 -16.14
C VAL A 114 5.27 0.38 -16.13
N ALA A 115 6.05 0.97 -17.03
CA ALA A 115 7.48 0.73 -17.10
C ALA A 115 8.21 1.17 -15.82
N ARG A 116 7.88 2.35 -15.27
CA ARG A 116 8.46 2.83 -14.01
C ARG A 116 8.13 1.92 -12.84
N GLY A 117 6.87 1.49 -12.70
CA GLY A 117 6.45 0.55 -11.66
C GLY A 117 7.21 -0.78 -11.76
N ALA A 118 7.36 -1.33 -12.96
CA ALA A 118 8.09 -2.58 -13.18
C ALA A 118 9.60 -2.46 -12.89
N MET A 119 10.23 -1.33 -13.22
CA MET A 119 11.63 -1.07 -12.87
C MET A 119 11.82 -0.98 -11.35
N LEU A 120 10.95 -0.23 -10.67
CA LEU A 120 10.96 -0.10 -9.22
C LEU A 120 10.80 -1.47 -8.53
N ALA A 121 9.87 -2.30 -9.00
CA ALA A 121 9.65 -3.63 -8.45
C ALA A 121 10.93 -4.50 -8.49
N ARG A 122 11.65 -4.46 -9.62
CA ARG A 122 12.94 -5.18 -9.78
C ARG A 122 14.02 -4.63 -8.86
N GLU A 123 14.09 -3.32 -8.68
CA GLU A 123 15.07 -2.69 -7.78
C GLU A 123 14.81 -3.09 -6.33
N VAL A 124 13.58 -2.93 -5.87
CA VAL A 124 13.18 -3.31 -4.50
C VAL A 124 13.38 -4.80 -4.26
N SER A 125 13.05 -5.68 -5.23
CA SER A 125 13.34 -7.12 -5.11
C SER A 125 14.82 -7.40 -4.86
N ARG A 126 15.73 -6.73 -5.59
CA ARG A 126 17.18 -6.88 -5.37
C ARG A 126 17.60 -6.37 -4.00
N GLU A 127 17.07 -5.23 -3.56
CA GLU A 127 17.38 -4.70 -2.23
C GLU A 127 16.94 -5.65 -1.11
N LEU A 128 15.74 -6.22 -1.23
CA LEU A 128 15.19 -7.18 -0.27
C LEU A 128 15.99 -8.50 -0.30
N ALA A 129 16.36 -8.99 -1.49
CA ALA A 129 17.21 -10.17 -1.62
C ALA A 129 18.58 -9.97 -0.94
N ASN A 130 19.19 -8.81 -1.11
CA ASN A 130 20.45 -8.46 -0.46
C ASN A 130 20.29 -8.34 1.07
N GLU A 131 19.17 -7.82 1.55
CA GLU A 131 18.87 -7.79 2.98
C GLU A 131 18.67 -9.20 3.54
N MET A 132 17.91 -10.05 2.85
CA MET A 132 17.71 -11.45 3.21
C MET A 132 19.05 -12.20 3.27
N ALA A 133 19.87 -12.11 2.23
CA ALA A 133 21.17 -12.79 2.19
C ALA A 133 22.12 -12.36 3.32
N ARG A 134 21.95 -11.14 3.85
CA ARG A 134 22.77 -10.64 4.96
C ARG A 134 22.38 -11.20 6.32
N ARG A 135 21.10 -11.53 6.57
CA ARG A 135 20.64 -11.86 7.93
C ARG A 135 19.67 -13.02 8.06
N CYS A 136 19.08 -13.48 6.97
CA CYS A 136 18.17 -14.63 6.94
C CYS A 136 18.97 -15.86 6.53
N ARG A 137 19.10 -16.80 7.47
CA ARG A 137 19.79 -18.08 7.27
C ARG A 137 18.78 -19.16 6.94
#